data_AF-A0A4Q2SFZ2-F1
#
_entry.id   AF-A0A4Q2SFZ2-F1
#
_cell.length_a   1.000
_cell.length_b   1.000
_cell.length_c   1.000
_cell.angle_alpha   90.00
_cell.angle_beta   90.00
_cell.angle_gamma   90.00
#
_symmetry.space_group_name_H-M   'P 1'
#
loop_
_entity.id
_entity.type
_entity.pdbx_description
1 polymer ?
#
loop_
_entity_poly.entity_id
_entity_poly.type
_entity_poly.pdbx_seq_one_letter_code
_entity_poly.pdbx_strand_id
1 'polypeptide(L)'
;MGHPAVVIAVRVVVRLVVMGAALTGYYAANPILFPDDGGGANIGAGLIGFGLVVLVSFAWANVDGRRRGAGPTAATWAIVAMAFGLLWLLGLATIEADDSMSLAERVRFDAFLAVWTAGLVFLPAGVGAAVGGTAHRPDGRRGPDET
;
A
#
# COMPACT_ATOMS: atom_id res chain seq x y z
N MET A 1 14.81 0.28 24.75
CA MET A 1 14.49 1.40 23.83
C MET A 1 14.64 0.87 22.41
N GLY A 2 13.53 0.64 21.70
CA GLY A 2 13.60 0.13 20.33
C GLY A 2 14.21 1.18 19.41
N HIS A 3 15.20 0.79 18.59
CA HIS A 3 15.83 1.70 17.63
C HIS A 3 14.73 2.29 16.72
N PRO A 4 14.67 3.61 16.48
CA PRO A 4 13.60 4.24 15.70
C PRO A 4 13.42 3.61 14.31
N ALA A 5 14.51 3.14 13.71
CA ALA A 5 14.53 2.36 12.47
C ALA A 5 13.71 1.07 12.56
N VAL A 6 13.83 0.31 13.66
CA VAL A 6 13.08 -0.95 13.86
C VAL A 6 11.58 -0.68 13.92
N VAL A 7 11.17 0.40 14.59
CA VAL A 7 9.75 0.78 14.68
C VAL A 7 9.17 1.14 13.31
N ILE A 8 9.93 1.86 12.48
CA ILE A 8 9.52 2.19 11.10
C ILE A 8 9.44 0.90 10.26
N ALA A 9 10.45 0.04 10.33
CA ALA A 9 10.49 -1.22 9.60
C ALA A 9 9.27 -2.10 9.94
N VAL A 10 8.99 -2.31 11.24
CA VAL A 10 7.82 -3.07 11.69
C VAL A 10 6.52 -2.45 11.17
N ARG A 11 6.39 -1.12 11.21
CA ARG A 11 5.21 -0.41 10.69
C ARG A 11 5.02 -0.63 9.19
N VAL A 12 6.09 -0.56 8.40
CA VAL A 12 6.04 -0.81 6.96
C VAL A 12 5.65 -2.26 6.70
N VAL A 13 6.32 -3.22 7.34
CA VAL A 13 6.04 -4.65 7.20
C VAL A 13 4.60 -4.98 7.54
N VAL A 14 4.07 -4.50 8.66
CA VAL A 14 2.67 -4.74 9.05
C VAL A 14 1.70 -4.25 7.99
N ARG A 15 1.93 -3.06 7.40
CA ARG A 15 1.06 -2.53 6.33
C ARG A 15 1.12 -3.39 5.08
N LEU A 16 2.32 -3.78 4.66
CA LEU A 16 2.51 -4.66 3.51
C LEU A 16 1.85 -6.02 3.72
N VAL A 17 2.00 -6.62 4.91
CA VAL A 17 1.38 -7.90 5.25
C VAL A 17 -0.14 -7.81 5.23
N VAL A 18 -0.72 -6.77 5.83
CA VAL A 18 -2.18 -6.59 5.86
C VAL A 18 -2.73 -6.32 4.45
N MET A 19 -2.08 -5.47 3.66
CA MET A 19 -2.49 -5.20 2.28
C MET A 19 -2.34 -6.45 1.40
N GLY A 20 -1.23 -7.16 1.54
CA GLY A 20 -0.98 -8.43 0.84
C GLY A 20 -2.02 -9.48 1.20
N ALA A 21 -2.29 -9.69 2.49
CA ALA A 21 -3.31 -10.64 2.95
C ALA A 21 -4.72 -10.28 2.45
N ALA A 22 -5.07 -8.98 2.44
CA ALA A 22 -6.35 -8.52 1.91
C ALA A 22 -6.48 -8.80 0.40
N LEU A 23 -5.41 -8.54 -0.37
CA LEU A 23 -5.38 -8.83 -1.81
C LEU A 23 -5.40 -10.33 -2.09
N THR A 24 -4.61 -11.13 -1.36
CA THR A 24 -4.62 -12.59 -1.48
C THR A 24 -6.01 -13.15 -1.16
N GLY A 25 -6.64 -12.70 -0.08
CA GLY A 25 -8.00 -13.09 0.28
C GLY A 25 -9.02 -12.71 -0.80
N TYR A 26 -8.90 -11.51 -1.37
CA TYR A 26 -9.73 -11.05 -2.48
C TYR A 26 -9.59 -11.95 -3.72
N TYR A 27 -8.35 -12.18 -4.19
CA TYR A 27 -8.11 -13.02 -5.37
C TYR A 27 -8.47 -14.49 -5.13
N ALA A 28 -8.31 -15.00 -3.91
CA ALA A 28 -8.73 -16.35 -3.56
C ALA A 28 -10.27 -16.51 -3.54
N ALA A 29 -11.00 -15.45 -3.17
CA ALA A 29 -12.46 -15.44 -3.18
C ALA A 29 -13.05 -15.19 -4.58
N ASN A 30 -12.29 -14.55 -5.47
CA ASN A 30 -12.78 -14.11 -6.78
C ASN A 30 -13.45 -15.23 -7.61
N PRO A 31 -12.90 -16.46 -7.74
CA PRO A 31 -13.55 -17.54 -8.50
C PRO A 31 -14.89 -18.01 -7.91
N ILE A 32 -15.11 -17.79 -6.61
CA ILE A 32 -16.34 -18.18 -5.90
C ILE A 32 -17.38 -17.08 -6.02
N LEU A 33 -16.95 -15.81 -5.89
CA LEU A 33 -17.81 -14.64 -5.93
C LEU A 33 -18.25 -14.27 -7.36
N PHE A 34 -17.39 -14.56 -8.34
CA PHE A 34 -17.59 -14.26 -9.75
C PHE A 34 -17.20 -15.48 -10.59
N PRO A 35 -18.06 -16.52 -10.65
CA PRO A 35 -17.83 -17.68 -11.51
C PRO A 35 -17.74 -17.24 -12.97
N ASP A 36 -16.80 -17.78 -13.73
CA ASP A 36 -16.60 -17.42 -15.14
C ASP A 36 -17.58 -18.21 -16.01
N ASP A 37 -18.66 -17.58 -16.46
CA ASP A 37 -19.76 -18.22 -17.21
C ASP A 37 -19.44 -18.38 -18.72
N GLY A 38 -18.16 -18.24 -19.11
CA GLY A 38 -17.68 -18.46 -20.48
C GLY A 38 -17.69 -17.21 -21.37
N GLY A 39 -17.63 -16.00 -20.79
CA GLY A 39 -17.91 -14.76 -21.51
C GLY A 39 -17.19 -13.51 -21.02
N GLY A 40 -15.86 -13.54 -20.95
CA GLY A 40 -15.06 -12.34 -21.19
C GLY A 40 -14.47 -11.63 -19.97
N ALA A 41 -13.17 -11.32 -20.10
CA ALA A 41 -12.35 -10.38 -19.33
C ALA A 41 -12.93 -9.87 -17.99
N ASN A 42 -12.32 -10.34 -16.89
CA ASN A 42 -12.57 -9.92 -15.51
C ASN A 42 -12.12 -8.47 -15.20
N ILE A 43 -12.47 -7.50 -16.04
CA ILE A 43 -12.22 -6.07 -15.84
C ILE A 43 -12.83 -5.61 -14.51
N GLY A 44 -14.03 -6.13 -14.18
CA GLY A 44 -14.70 -5.87 -12.90
C GLY A 44 -13.87 -6.30 -11.69
N ALA A 45 -13.24 -7.48 -11.75
CA ALA A 45 -12.40 -7.96 -10.66
C ALA A 45 -11.14 -7.10 -10.48
N GLY A 46 -10.53 -6.65 -11.58
CA GLY A 46 -9.41 -5.71 -11.50
C GLY A 46 -9.81 -4.38 -10.83
N LEU A 47 -10.98 -3.85 -11.18
CA LEU A 47 -11.50 -2.59 -10.61
C LEU A 47 -11.86 -2.72 -9.12
N ILE A 48 -12.40 -3.84 -8.68
CA ILE A 48 -12.68 -4.08 -7.25
C ILE A 48 -11.37 -4.19 -6.47
N GLY A 49 -10.40 -4.96 -6.96
CA GLY A 49 -9.08 -5.06 -6.34
C GLY A 49 -8.39 -3.70 -6.23
N PHE A 50 -8.45 -2.90 -7.31
CA PHE A 50 -8.01 -1.51 -7.31
C PHE A 50 -8.71 -0.68 -6.24
N GLY A 51 -10.05 -0.75 -6.18
CA GLY A 51 -10.85 -0.01 -5.21
C GLY A 51 -10.48 -0.36 -3.77
N LEU A 52 -10.23 -1.64 -3.49
CA LEU A 52 -9.79 -2.11 -2.17
C LEU A 52 -8.44 -1.50 -1.79
N VAL A 53 -7.45 -1.51 -2.68
CA VAL A 53 -6.13 -0.90 -2.41
C VAL A 53 -6.27 0.59 -2.12
N VAL A 54 -7.07 1.30 -2.92
CA VAL A 54 -7.32 2.73 -2.75
C VAL A 54 -7.97 3.01 -1.40
N LEU A 55 -9.03 2.29 -1.04
CA LEU A 55 -9.78 2.48 0.20
C LEU A 55 -8.93 2.16 1.44
N VAL A 56 -8.20 1.05 1.42
CA VAL A 56 -7.32 0.65 2.54
C VAL A 56 -6.21 1.67 2.73
N SER A 57 -5.54 2.07 1.64
CA SER A 57 -4.48 3.09 1.66
C SER A 57 -4.99 4.42 2.23
N PHE A 58 -6.14 4.90 1.74
CA PHE A 58 -6.75 6.14 2.22
C PHE A 58 -7.17 6.06 3.68
N ALA A 59 -7.97 5.06 4.06
CA ALA A 59 -8.54 4.95 5.39
C ALA A 59 -7.46 4.79 6.46
N TRP A 60 -6.45 3.98 6.19
CA TRP A 60 -5.38 3.74 7.15
C TRP A 60 -4.44 4.94 7.25
N ALA A 61 -4.10 5.59 6.13
CA ALA A 61 -3.32 6.82 6.16
C ALA A 61 -4.06 7.97 6.86
N ASN A 62 -5.40 8.02 6.78
CA ASN A 62 -6.21 8.95 7.56
C ASN A 62 -6.09 8.70 9.07
N VAL A 63 -6.24 7.45 9.50
CA VAL A 63 -6.04 7.07 10.92
C VAL A 63 -4.61 7.40 11.38
N ASP A 64 -3.61 7.13 10.56
CA ASP A 64 -2.22 7.48 10.84
C ASP A 64 -2.00 8.99 10.94
N GLY A 65 -2.57 9.75 10.00
CA GLY A 65 -2.50 11.21 9.93
C GLY A 65 -3.07 11.86 11.19
N ARG A 66 -4.21 11.36 11.67
CA ARG A 66 -4.82 11.81 12.94
C ARG A 66 -3.90 11.63 14.14
N ARG A 67 -3.11 10.54 14.15
CA ARG A 67 -2.25 10.17 15.28
C ARG A 67 -0.88 10.83 15.24
N ARG A 68 -0.33 11.12 14.06
CA ARG A 68 1.09 11.51 13.88
C ARG A 68 1.30 12.78 13.05
N GLY A 69 0.23 13.39 12.53
CA GLY A 69 0.30 14.49 11.57
C GLY A 69 0.51 14.02 10.13
N ALA A 70 0.27 14.93 9.18
CA ALA A 70 0.29 14.63 7.75
C ALA A 70 1.70 14.27 7.24
N GLY A 71 2.71 15.09 7.56
CA GLY A 71 4.09 14.92 7.04
C GLY A 71 4.72 13.56 7.39
N PRO A 72 4.82 13.18 8.68
CA PRO A 72 5.39 11.88 9.07
C PRO A 72 4.61 10.69 8.51
N THR A 73 3.29 10.85 8.35
CA THR A 73 2.42 9.83 7.76
C THR A 73 2.70 9.68 6.27
N ALA A 74 2.76 10.77 5.51
CA ALA A 74 3.09 10.77 4.09
C ALA A 74 4.46 10.12 3.84
N ALA A 75 5.48 10.46 4.63
CA ALA A 75 6.80 9.84 4.52
C ALA A 75 6.76 8.32 4.78
N THR A 76 6.01 7.86 5.79
CA THR A 76 5.83 6.43 6.06
C THR A 76 5.16 5.73 4.86
N TRP A 77 4.10 6.33 4.31
CA TRP A 77 3.34 5.75 3.21
C TRP A 77 4.06 5.82 1.86
N ALA A 78 4.98 6.76 1.66
CA ALA A 78 5.90 6.75 0.52
C ALA A 78 6.78 5.48 0.53
N ILE A 79 7.33 5.13 1.70
CA ILE A 79 8.13 3.91 1.86
C ILE A 79 7.28 2.66 1.60
N VAL A 80 6.05 2.61 2.15
CA VAL A 80 5.11 1.51 1.92
C VAL A 80 4.78 1.38 0.43
N ALA A 81 4.47 2.48 -0.24
CA ALA A 81 4.13 2.50 -1.66
C ALA A 81 5.28 2.00 -2.55
N MET A 82 6.51 2.46 -2.29
CA MET A 82 7.69 1.97 -3.02
C MET A 82 7.90 0.47 -2.78
N ALA A 83 7.86 0.02 -1.53
CA ALA A 83 8.02 -1.39 -1.21
C ALA A 83 6.90 -2.25 -1.83
N PHE A 84 5.66 -1.77 -1.80
CA PHE A 84 4.51 -2.44 -2.39
C PHE A 84 4.65 -2.54 -3.92
N GLY A 85 5.01 -1.46 -4.62
CA GLY A 85 5.24 -1.46 -6.06
C GLY A 85 6.38 -2.40 -6.48
N LEU A 86 7.47 -2.43 -5.71
CA LEU A 86 8.58 -3.37 -5.94
C LEU A 86 8.17 -4.82 -5.72
N LEU A 87 7.48 -5.12 -4.61
CA LEU A 87 6.99 -6.47 -4.33
C LEU A 87 5.99 -6.95 -5.38
N TRP A 88 5.14 -6.05 -5.88
CA TRP A 88 4.21 -6.34 -6.97
C TRP A 88 4.96 -6.72 -8.26
N LEU A 89 5.94 -5.91 -8.67
CA LEU A 89 6.79 -6.19 -9.82
C LEU A 89 7.51 -7.53 -9.68
N LEU A 90 8.06 -7.82 -8.51
CA LEU A 90 8.71 -9.10 -8.22
C LEU A 90 7.72 -10.27 -8.30
N GLY A 91 6.50 -10.10 -7.81
CA GLY A 91 5.42 -11.08 -7.94
C GLY A 91 5.10 -11.38 -9.40
N LEU A 92 4.88 -10.35 -10.23
CA LEU A 92 4.66 -10.52 -11.67
C LEU A 92 5.83 -11.23 -12.36
N ALA A 93 7.05 -10.83 -12.03
CA ALA A 93 8.26 -11.37 -12.66
C ALA A 93 8.59 -12.81 -12.23
N THR A 94 8.03 -13.32 -11.13
CA THR A 94 8.36 -14.65 -10.58
C THR A 94 7.20 -15.64 -10.62
N ILE A 95 5.96 -15.18 -10.45
CA ILE A 95 4.76 -16.04 -10.39
C ILE A 95 4.08 -16.11 -11.76
N GLU A 96 4.02 -15.00 -12.48
CA GLU A 96 3.41 -14.92 -13.81
C GLU A 96 4.46 -15.04 -14.92
N ALA A 97 5.69 -15.40 -14.57
CA ALA A 97 6.79 -15.65 -15.50
C ALA A 97 6.36 -16.67 -16.56
N ASP A 98 6.46 -16.27 -17.83
CA ASP A 98 6.38 -17.20 -18.96
C ASP A 98 7.82 -17.39 -19.48
N ASP A 99 8.14 -18.59 -19.99
CA ASP A 99 9.50 -18.98 -20.41
C ASP A 99 10.01 -18.18 -21.64
N SER A 100 9.17 -17.28 -22.16
CA SER A 100 9.45 -16.43 -23.32
C SER A 100 10.39 -15.26 -23.05
N MET A 101 10.61 -14.86 -21.78
CA MET A 101 11.51 -13.76 -21.41
C MET A 101 12.37 -14.07 -20.19
N SER A 102 13.60 -13.57 -20.17
CA SER A 102 14.43 -13.62 -18.97
C SER A 102 13.89 -12.69 -17.87
N LEU A 103 14.18 -13.00 -16.60
CA LEU A 103 13.74 -12.19 -15.45
C LEU A 103 14.20 -10.73 -15.56
N ALA A 104 15.43 -10.49 -16.03
CA ALA A 104 15.98 -9.15 -16.18
C ALA A 104 15.25 -8.34 -17.26
N GLU A 105 14.88 -8.97 -18.37
CA GLU A 105 14.10 -8.33 -19.44
C GLU A 105 12.69 -7.98 -18.97
N ARG A 106 12.05 -8.91 -18.24
CA ARG A 106 10.70 -8.68 -17.70
C ARG A 106 10.67 -7.55 -16.67
N VAL A 107 11.60 -7.55 -15.71
CA VAL A 107 11.73 -6.46 -14.73
C VAL A 107 11.94 -5.11 -15.43
N ARG A 108 12.72 -5.06 -16.51
CA ARG A 108 12.94 -3.83 -17.28
C ARG A 108 11.70 -3.38 -18.03
N PHE A 109 10.98 -4.31 -18.65
CA PHE A 109 9.74 -4.03 -19.40
C PHE A 109 8.61 -3.55 -18.48
N ASP A 110 8.45 -4.23 -17.33
CA ASP A 110 7.38 -3.98 -16.37
C ASP A 110 7.75 -2.92 -15.31
N ALA A 111 8.95 -2.32 -15.37
CA ALA A 111 9.41 -1.33 -14.38
C ALA A 111 8.42 -0.17 -14.18
N PHE A 112 7.73 0.25 -15.25
CA PHE A 112 6.72 1.30 -15.16
C PHE A 112 5.51 0.89 -14.29
N LEU A 113 5.17 -0.41 -14.26
CA LEU A 113 4.08 -0.94 -13.43
C LEU A 113 4.41 -0.79 -11.94
N ALA A 114 5.68 -0.92 -11.54
CA ALA A 114 6.06 -0.67 -10.15
C ALA A 114 5.77 0.77 -9.73
N VAL A 115 6.07 1.74 -10.61
CA VAL A 115 5.80 3.17 -10.37
C VAL A 115 4.30 3.44 -10.34
N TRP A 116 3.56 2.88 -11.30
CA TRP A 116 2.11 2.97 -11.35
C TRP A 116 1.46 2.43 -10.08
N THR A 117 1.80 1.19 -9.70
CA THR A 117 1.29 0.52 -8.50
C THR A 117 1.69 1.23 -7.21
N ALA A 118 2.91 1.77 -7.13
CA ALA A 118 3.30 2.64 -6.01
C ALA A 118 2.42 3.90 -5.96
N GLY A 119 2.12 4.53 -7.11
CA GLY A 119 1.20 5.66 -7.20
C GLY A 119 -0.21 5.34 -6.68
N LEU A 120 -0.72 4.13 -6.99
CA LEU A 120 -2.02 3.66 -6.52
C LEU A 120 -2.12 3.55 -4.99
N VAL A 121 -1.01 3.29 -4.32
CA VAL A 121 -0.95 3.28 -2.85
C VAL A 121 -0.71 4.68 -2.33
N PHE A 122 0.27 5.39 -2.88
CA PHE A 122 0.76 6.64 -2.34
C PHE A 122 -0.24 7.78 -2.47
N LEU A 123 -0.90 7.94 -3.63
CA LEU A 123 -1.83 9.05 -3.85
C LEU A 123 -3.01 9.04 -2.87
N PRO A 124 -3.81 7.96 -2.76
CA PRO A 124 -4.90 7.92 -1.78
C PRO A 124 -4.39 7.96 -0.35
N ALA A 125 -3.23 7.36 -0.05
CA ALA A 125 -2.62 7.49 1.28
C ALA A 125 -2.22 8.94 1.58
N GLY A 126 -1.71 9.69 0.61
CA GLY A 126 -1.36 11.11 0.75
C GLY A 126 -2.60 11.96 1.05
N VAL A 127 -3.69 11.73 0.33
CA VAL A 127 -4.99 12.39 0.62
C VAL A 127 -5.47 12.02 2.01
N GLY A 128 -5.44 10.73 2.37
CA GLY A 128 -5.81 10.26 3.70
C GLY A 128 -4.96 10.92 4.80
N ALA A 129 -3.65 10.94 4.63
CA ALA A 129 -2.70 11.56 5.55
C ALA A 129 -2.96 13.06 5.74
N ALA A 130 -3.27 13.78 4.65
CA ALA A 130 -3.61 15.19 4.70
C ALA A 130 -4.92 15.41 5.47
N VAL A 131 -5.98 14.70 5.10
CA VAL A 131 -7.29 14.76 5.78
C VAL A 131 -7.15 14.44 7.26
N GLY A 132 -6.50 13.33 7.60
CA GLY A 132 -6.30 12.93 8.99
C GLY A 132 -5.41 13.90 9.77
N GLY A 133 -4.39 14.43 9.12
CA GLY A 133 -3.45 15.39 9.71
C GLY A 133 -4.11 16.71 10.10
N THR A 134 -5.16 17.16 9.41
CA THR A 134 -5.91 18.37 9.83
C THR A 134 -6.57 18.23 11.20
N ALA A 135 -6.88 16.99 11.61
CA ALA A 135 -7.48 16.69 12.92
C ALA A 135 -6.42 16.36 14.00
N HIS A 136 -5.13 16.37 13.64
CA HIS A 136 -4.06 16.11 14.58
C HIS A 136 -3.87 17.30 15.52
N ARG A 137 -4.07 17.07 16.83
CA ARG A 137 -3.67 18.03 17.86
C ARG A 137 -2.27 17.62 18.34
N PRO A 138 -1.23 18.45 18.15
CA PRO A 138 0.06 18.21 18.76
C PRO A 138 -0.15 18.19 20.28
N ASP A 139 0.16 17.08 20.94
CA ASP A 139 0.05 16.99 22.39
C ASP A 139 0.82 18.17 23.01
N GLY A 140 0.07 19.00 23.72
CA GLY A 140 0.53 20.26 24.29
C GLY A 140 1.76 20.01 25.15
N ARG A 141 2.90 20.50 24.67
CA ARG A 141 4.08 20.96 25.41
C ARG A 141 3.75 21.16 26.90
N ARG A 142 3.98 20.15 27.75
CA ARG A 142 4.15 20.37 29.19
C ARG A 142 5.43 21.17 29.32
N GLY A 143 5.30 22.50 29.46
CA GLY A 143 6.41 23.37 29.78
C GLY A 143 7.03 22.93 31.11
N PRO A 144 8.36 22.84 31.21
CA PRO A 144 9.04 22.67 32.48
C PRO A 144 9.10 24.01 33.22
N ASP A 145 7.94 24.53 33.64
CA ASP A 145 7.84 25.77 34.44
C ASP A 145 7.01 25.53 35.71
N GLU A 146 7.27 24.45 36.44
CA GLU A 146 6.85 24.31 37.85
C GLU A 146 7.92 23.51 38.62
N THR A 147 9.01 24.19 39.00
CA THR A 147 9.55 24.28 40.38
C THR A 147 10.90 24.99 40.36
#